data_AF-A0AAD4BCS2-F1
#
_entry.id   AF-A0AAD4BCS2-F1
#
_cell.length_a   1.000
_cell.length_b   1.000
_cell.length_c   1.000
_cell.angle_alpha   90.00
_cell.angle_beta   90.00
_cell.angle_gamma   90.00
#
_symmetry.space_group_name_H-M   'P 1'
#
loop_
_entity.id
_entity.type
_entity.pdbx_description
1 polymer ?
#
loop_
_entity_poly.entity_id
_entity_poly.type
_entity_poly.pdbx_seq_one_letter_code
_entity_poly.pdbx_strand_id
1 'polypeptide(L)'
;MTPTSSRGTLTGALIRSQPWLSVSSTRALIFIQSDNPDIGLVCFIGIGMAEVSTCAITVTEGQRVSVGEELGMFHFGGSSHTLIFGPQANITFEDLGDRPIEPNNHYWINTVIGKVAQN
;
A
#
# COMPACT_ATOMS: atom_id res chain seq x y z
N MET A 1 -15.42 10.51 -20.45
CA MET A 1 -16.34 9.41 -20.77
C MET A 1 -16.74 8.77 -19.45
N THR A 2 -17.94 9.03 -18.94
CA THR A 2 -18.47 8.34 -17.75
C THR A 2 -18.60 6.86 -18.05
N PRO A 3 -18.02 5.94 -17.26
CA PRO A 3 -18.28 4.53 -17.43
C PRO A 3 -19.75 4.31 -17.06
N THR A 4 -20.60 4.11 -18.06
CA THR A 4 -21.93 3.56 -17.85
C THR A 4 -21.73 2.15 -17.33
N SER A 5 -21.68 1.98 -16.01
CA SER A 5 -21.84 0.66 -15.43
C SER A 5 -23.28 0.24 -15.75
N SER A 6 -23.43 -0.61 -16.76
CA SER A 6 -24.67 -1.35 -16.94
C SER A 6 -24.79 -2.24 -15.71
N ARG A 7 -25.59 -1.76 -14.75
CA ARG A 7 -25.93 -2.49 -13.53
C ARG A 7 -26.33 -3.91 -13.94
N GLY A 8 -25.50 -4.90 -13.59
CA GLY A 8 -25.74 -6.32 -13.90
C GLY A 8 -24.74 -7.03 -14.81
N THR A 9 -23.73 -6.34 -15.36
CA THR A 9 -22.72 -7.02 -16.19
C THR A 9 -21.72 -7.82 -15.34
N LEU A 10 -21.65 -9.14 -15.56
CA LEU A 10 -20.73 -10.06 -14.86
C LEU A 10 -19.24 -9.85 -15.22
N THR A 11 -18.96 -9.21 -16.36
CA THR A 11 -17.60 -8.91 -16.81
C THR A 11 -16.84 -8.13 -15.75
N GLY A 12 -15.69 -8.63 -15.31
CA GLY A 12 -14.86 -7.97 -14.30
C GLY A 12 -15.39 -8.03 -12.86
N ALA A 13 -16.41 -8.86 -12.59
CA ALA A 13 -16.93 -9.02 -11.22
C ALA A 13 -15.84 -9.39 -10.22
N LEU A 14 -14.91 -10.28 -10.60
CA LEU A 14 -13.76 -10.69 -9.79
C LEU A 14 -12.90 -9.49 -9.34
N ILE A 15 -12.55 -8.59 -10.27
CA ILE A 15 -11.76 -7.39 -9.96
C ILE A 15 -12.56 -6.43 -9.08
N ARG A 16 -13.85 -6.23 -9.36
CA ARG A 16 -14.69 -5.32 -8.56
C ARG A 16 -14.91 -5.81 -7.13
N SER A 17 -14.86 -7.12 -6.89
CA SER A 17 -14.94 -7.70 -5.54
C SER A 17 -13.60 -7.72 -4.81
N GLN A 18 -12.46 -7.47 -5.47
CA GLN A 18 -11.13 -7.53 -4.87
C GLN A 18 -10.95 -6.67 -3.60
N PRO A 19 -11.59 -5.48 -3.45
CA PRO A 19 -11.54 -4.74 -2.20
C PRO A 19 -12.06 -5.51 -0.97
N TRP A 20 -12.93 -6.50 -1.15
CA TRP A 20 -13.43 -7.37 -0.07
C TRP A 20 -12.31 -8.13 0.66
N LEU A 21 -11.17 -8.39 -0.01
CA LEU A 21 -10.01 -9.04 0.59
C LEU A 21 -9.48 -8.28 1.81
N SER A 22 -9.64 -6.95 1.82
CA SER A 22 -9.26 -6.11 2.97
C SER A 22 -10.00 -6.47 4.25
N VAL A 23 -11.20 -7.08 4.17
CA VAL A 23 -12.02 -7.52 5.32
C VAL A 23 -12.17 -9.03 5.49
N SER A 24 -11.95 -9.84 4.43
CA SER A 24 -11.93 -11.32 4.55
C SER A 24 -10.55 -12.02 4.63
N SER A 25 -9.50 -11.54 3.96
CA SER A 25 -8.20 -12.25 3.87
C SER A 25 -7.29 -12.12 5.10
N THR A 26 -6.26 -12.96 5.20
CA THR A 26 -5.15 -12.74 6.14
C THR A 26 -4.43 -11.42 5.85
N ARG A 27 -4.04 -10.68 6.90
CA ARG A 27 -3.19 -9.49 6.80
C ARG A 27 -1.97 -9.58 7.71
N ALA A 28 -0.87 -9.02 7.24
CA ALA A 28 0.29 -8.69 8.06
C ALA A 28 0.27 -7.19 8.36
N LEU A 29 0.31 -6.81 9.64
CA LEU A 29 0.51 -5.42 10.05
C LEU A 29 1.91 -5.28 10.62
N ILE A 30 2.72 -4.41 10.02
CA ILE A 30 4.09 -4.14 10.45
C ILE A 30 4.16 -2.65 10.81
N PHE A 31 4.41 -2.37 12.08
CA PHE A 31 4.56 -1.02 12.59
C PHE A 31 6.03 -0.64 12.61
N ILE A 32 6.38 0.43 11.91
CA ILE A 32 7.74 0.92 11.76
C ILE A 32 7.79 2.32 12.36
N GLN A 33 8.55 2.47 13.44
CA GLN A 33 8.84 3.78 14.00
C GLN A 33 10.00 4.38 13.21
N SER A 34 9.75 5.46 12.48
CA SER A 34 10.81 6.21 11.80
C SER A 34 11.68 6.95 12.83
N ASP A 35 13.00 6.97 12.60
CA ASP A 35 13.92 7.86 13.31
C ASP A 35 13.70 9.34 12.91
N ASN A 36 13.00 9.61 11.79
CA ASN A 36 12.55 10.95 11.44
C ASN A 36 11.20 11.26 12.13
N PRO A 37 11.15 12.22 13.08
CA PRO A 37 9.92 12.54 13.81
C PRO A 37 8.83 13.13 12.92
N ASP A 38 9.17 13.78 11.80
CA ASP A 38 8.17 14.28 10.85
C ASP A 38 7.41 13.12 10.22
N ILE A 39 8.04 11.97 9.95
CA ILE A 39 7.36 10.75 9.47
C ILE A 39 6.64 10.06 10.64
N GLY A 40 7.37 9.83 11.73
CA GLY A 40 6.87 9.13 12.91
C GLY A 40 6.52 7.66 12.65
N LEU A 41 5.39 7.21 13.22
CA LEU A 41 4.92 5.83 13.08
C LEU A 41 4.26 5.58 11.72
N VAL A 42 4.72 4.54 11.03
CA VAL A 42 4.16 4.05 9.76
C VAL A 42 3.64 2.64 9.96
N CYS A 43 2.45 2.34 9.43
CA CYS A 43 1.94 0.98 9.38
C CYS A 43 1.94 0.47 7.94
N PHE A 44 2.72 -0.57 7.67
CA PHE A 44 2.59 -1.37 6.47
C PHE A 44 1.54 -2.45 6.70
N ILE A 45 0.55 -2.51 5.81
CA ILE A 45 -0.47 -3.57 5.79
C ILE A 45 -0.29 -4.37 4.53
N GLY A 46 0.18 -5.61 4.66
CA GLY A 46 0.14 -6.60 3.59
C GLY A 46 -1.18 -7.36 3.63
N ILE A 47 -1.86 -7.48 2.49
CA ILE A 47 -3.14 -8.19 2.34
C ILE A 47 -2.92 -9.36 1.38
N GLY A 48 -3.06 -10.58 1.90
CA GLY A 48 -3.06 -11.79 1.09
C GLY A 48 -4.33 -11.91 0.26
N MET A 49 -4.24 -12.60 -0.87
CA MET A 49 -5.43 -13.00 -1.63
C MET A 49 -5.98 -14.30 -1.04
N ALA A 50 -7.25 -14.25 -0.59
CA ALA A 50 -7.89 -15.21 0.32
C ALA A 50 -7.42 -16.68 0.18
N GLU A 51 -7.54 -17.27 -1.01
CA GLU A 51 -7.34 -18.71 -1.21
C GLU A 51 -5.95 -19.10 -1.71
N VAL A 52 -5.15 -18.13 -2.17
CA VAL A 52 -3.92 -18.44 -2.90
C VAL A 52 -2.69 -17.78 -2.31
N SER A 53 -2.85 -16.72 -1.50
CA SER A 53 -1.72 -15.95 -0.99
C SER A 53 -1.81 -15.64 0.50
N THR A 54 -0.72 -15.94 1.20
CA THR A 54 -0.49 -15.62 2.62
C THR A 54 0.65 -14.62 2.77
N CYS A 55 0.63 -13.84 3.84
CA CYS A 55 1.75 -12.98 4.22
C CYS A 55 2.68 -13.75 5.17
N ALA A 56 3.95 -13.91 4.80
CA ALA A 56 5.01 -14.32 5.72
C ALA A 56 5.76 -13.08 6.19
N ILE A 57 5.89 -12.91 7.50
CA ILE A 57 6.62 -11.82 8.14
C ILE A 57 8.01 -12.36 8.50
N THR A 58 9.07 -11.69 8.05
CA THR A 58 10.46 -12.10 8.33
C THR A 58 11.14 -11.20 9.36
N VAL A 59 10.61 -10.01 9.59
CA VAL A 59 11.08 -9.08 10.62
C VAL A 59 10.55 -9.41 12.01
N THR A 60 11.27 -8.96 13.03
CA THR A 60 10.91 -9.14 14.44
C THR A 60 10.77 -7.81 15.17
N GLU A 61 10.04 -7.81 16.29
CA GLU A 61 9.89 -6.60 17.11
C GLU A 61 11.25 -6.09 17.59
N GLY A 62 11.46 -4.77 17.50
CA GLY A 62 12.72 -4.12 17.87
C GLY A 62 13.82 -4.19 16.80
N GLN A 63 13.62 -4.93 15.70
CA GLN A 63 14.54 -4.94 14.57
C GLN A 63 14.57 -3.57 13.90
N ARG A 64 15.76 -3.00 13.73
CA ARG A 64 15.97 -1.86 12.84
C ARG A 64 16.00 -2.34 11.39
N VAL A 65 15.33 -1.60 10.52
CA VAL A 65 15.26 -1.87 9.08
C VAL A 65 15.62 -0.62 8.29
N SER A 66 16.19 -0.81 7.11
CA SER A 66 16.52 0.28 6.17
C SER A 66 15.58 0.30 4.97
N VAL A 67 15.57 1.40 4.22
CA VAL A 67 14.79 1.49 2.96
C VAL A 67 15.28 0.42 1.98
N GLY A 68 14.34 -0.38 1.47
CA GLY A 68 14.63 -1.50 0.56
C GLY A 68 14.96 -2.82 1.24
N GLU A 69 15.03 -2.85 2.58
CA GLU A 69 15.19 -4.09 3.34
C GLU A 69 13.91 -4.91 3.34
N GLU A 70 14.06 -6.23 3.34
CA GLU A 70 12.94 -7.16 3.30
C GLU A 70 12.16 -7.14 4.63
N LEU A 71 10.84 -6.92 4.54
CA LEU A 71 9.93 -7.02 5.69
C LEU A 71 9.24 -8.39 5.79
N GLY A 72 9.22 -9.10 4.67
CA GLY A 72 8.49 -10.34 4.49
C GLY A 72 8.17 -10.58 3.03
N MET A 73 7.26 -11.51 2.79
CA MET A 73 6.90 -11.91 1.44
C MET A 73 5.43 -12.32 1.35
N PHE A 74 4.87 -12.15 0.16
CA PHE A 74 3.60 -12.79 -0.19
C PHE A 74 3.89 -14.12 -0.86
N HIS A 75 3.31 -15.20 -0.36
CA HIS A 75 3.31 -16.46 -1.08
C HIS A 75 2.29 -16.36 -2.20
N PHE A 76 2.65 -16.68 -3.45
CA PHE A 76 1.78 -16.59 -4.63
C PHE A 76 1.33 -15.15 -4.99
N GLY A 77 1.24 -14.84 -6.28
CA GLY A 77 0.94 -13.49 -6.77
C GLY A 77 -0.50 -13.00 -6.49
N GLY A 78 -0.77 -11.72 -6.78
CA GLY A 78 -2.10 -11.11 -6.62
C GLY A 78 -2.37 -10.46 -5.26
N SER A 79 -1.36 -10.34 -4.41
CA SER A 79 -1.44 -9.63 -3.13
C SER A 79 -1.57 -8.12 -3.30
N SER A 80 -1.97 -7.44 -2.23
CA SER A 80 -2.05 -5.98 -2.18
C SER A 80 -1.40 -5.47 -0.91
N HIS A 81 -1.01 -4.21 -0.88
CA HIS A 81 -0.50 -3.58 0.32
C HIS A 81 -0.95 -2.13 0.42
N THR A 82 -0.90 -1.59 1.63
CA THR A 82 -1.08 -0.15 1.87
C THR A 82 -0.11 0.33 2.95
N LEU A 83 0.26 1.61 2.87
CA LEU A 83 1.03 2.31 3.88
C LEU A 83 0.11 3.34 4.54
N ILE A 84 0.04 3.29 5.87
CA ILE A 84 -0.70 4.26 6.67
C ILE A 84 0.31 5.10 7.44
N PHE A 85 0.19 6.42 7.30
CA PHE A 85 0.99 7.39 8.02
C PHE A 85 0.14 8.06 9.08
N GLY A 86 0.75 8.40 10.21
CA GLY A 86 0.10 9.22 11.23
C GLY A 86 -0.16 10.65 10.73
N PRO A 87 -1.10 11.39 11.36
CA PRO A 87 -1.47 12.74 10.93
C PRO A 87 -0.30 13.73 10.96
N GLN A 88 0.75 13.47 11.75
CA GLN A 88 1.95 14.30 11.81
C GLN A 88 2.77 14.30 10.51
N ALA A 89 2.66 13.24 9.69
CA ALA A 89 3.46 13.10 8.47
C ALA A 89 3.22 14.21 7.45
N ASN A 90 2.04 14.84 7.48
CA ASN A 90 1.66 15.96 6.62
C ASN A 90 2.19 15.81 5.17
N ILE A 91 1.92 14.65 4.56
CA ILE A 91 2.49 14.28 3.27
C ILE A 91 1.94 15.20 2.19
N THR A 92 2.85 15.85 1.47
CA THR A 92 2.54 16.59 0.25
C THR A 92 2.89 15.72 -0.95
N PHE A 93 1.90 15.41 -1.78
CA PHE A 93 2.14 14.67 -3.02
C PHE A 93 2.78 15.58 -4.07
N GLU A 94 3.72 15.03 -4.82
CA GLU A 94 4.44 15.78 -5.85
C GLU A 94 3.55 16.07 -7.07
N ASP A 95 3.82 17.20 -7.72
CA ASP A 95 3.31 17.46 -9.06
C ASP A 95 4.40 17.10 -10.08
N LEU A 96 4.24 15.95 -10.74
CA LEU A 96 5.18 15.48 -11.76
C LEU A 96 4.87 16.09 -13.15
N GLY A 97 4.11 17.20 -13.21
CA GLY A 97 3.74 17.89 -14.43
C GLY A 97 2.68 17.10 -15.20
N ASP A 98 3.07 16.45 -16.29
CA ASP A 98 2.16 15.70 -17.16
C ASP A 98 1.54 14.45 -16.49
N ARG A 99 1.96 14.13 -15.26
CA ARG A 99 1.51 12.94 -14.50
C ARG A 99 1.31 13.25 -13.01
N PRO A 100 0.33 14.08 -12.63
CA PRO A 100 0.05 14.38 -11.23
C PRO A 100 -0.23 13.09 -10.46
N ILE A 101 0.10 13.06 -9.15
CA ILE A 101 -0.12 11.89 -8.28
C ILE A 101 -1.61 11.72 -7.97
N GLU A 102 -2.27 10.81 -8.70
CA GLU A 102 -3.72 10.61 -8.64
C GLU A 102 -4.10 9.12 -8.65
N PRO A 103 -5.29 8.76 -8.11
CA PRO A 103 -5.79 7.39 -8.18
C PRO A 103 -5.88 6.87 -9.62
N ASN A 104 -5.55 5.58 -9.81
CA ASN A 104 -5.51 4.85 -11.09
C ASN A 104 -4.33 5.19 -12.03
N ASN A 105 -3.35 5.97 -11.57
CA ASN A 105 -2.09 6.15 -12.28
C ASN A 105 -1.03 5.14 -11.82
N HIS A 106 -0.13 4.77 -12.73
CA HIS A 106 1.01 3.90 -12.44
C HIS A 106 2.31 4.70 -12.51
N TYR A 107 3.13 4.59 -11.47
CA TYR A 107 4.43 5.26 -11.37
C TYR A 107 5.55 4.22 -11.35
N TRP A 108 6.72 4.61 -11.85
CA TRP A 108 7.90 3.76 -11.78
C TRP A 108 8.35 3.59 -10.33
N ILE A 109 8.87 2.40 -10.00
CA ILE A 109 9.51 2.15 -8.71
C ILE A 109 10.65 3.18 -8.53
N ASN A 110 10.80 3.71 -7.32
CA ASN A 110 11.71 4.81 -6.95
C ASN A 110 11.31 6.21 -7.45
N THR A 111 10.11 6.40 -8.01
CA THR A 111 9.56 7.75 -8.20
C THR A 111 9.20 8.34 -6.84
N VAL A 112 9.64 9.56 -6.56
CA VAL A 112 9.18 10.32 -5.39
C VAL A 112 7.74 10.76 -5.65
N ILE A 113 6.79 10.10 -4.99
CA ILE A 113 5.36 10.42 -5.12
C ILE A 113 4.89 11.43 -4.07
N GLY A 114 5.63 11.59 -2.97
CA GLY A 114 5.31 12.55 -1.94
C GLY A 114 6.45 12.74 -0.97
N LYS A 115 6.38 13.83 -0.23
CA LYS A 115 7.38 14.26 0.75
C LYS A 115 6.69 14.69 2.04
N VAL A 116 7.37 14.49 3.16
CA VAL A 116 7.02 15.15 4.42
C VAL A 116 7.74 16.49 4.47
N ALA A 117 7.09 17.53 5.00
CA ALA A 117 7.75 18.81 5.22
C ALA A 117 8.84 18.63 6.28
N GLN A 118 10.07 19.06 5.97
CA GLN A 118 11.13 19.17 6.98
C GLN A 118 10.88 20.46 7.75
N ASN A 119 10.49 20.36 9.02
CA ASN A 119 10.43 21.52 9.91
C ASN A 119 11.81 21.87 10.47
#